data_AF-A0A818G6V4-F1
#
_entry.id   AF-A0A818G6V4-F1
#
_cell.length_a   1.000
_cell.length_b   1.000
_cell.length_c   1.000
_cell.angle_alpha   90.00
_cell.angle_beta   90.00
_cell.angle_gamma   90.00
#
_symmetry.space_group_name_H-M   'P 1'
#
loop_
_entity.id
_entity.type
_entity.pdbx_description
1 polymer ?
#
loop_
_entity_poly.entity_id
_entity_poly.type
_entity_poly.pdbx_seq_one_letter_code
_entity_poly.pdbx_strand_id
1 'polypeptide(L)'
;MTVRVVRYNILVLSYAKCQPKFLKTDHRWNLIRSQLEQEILHHENTIICLQELSLILLPELELLFFIHWNYTLFHNLYGGCHNGCMGIGIAIPVSMELNSLSIIRIGDFIYSISKPREKHTNILTLKCDLNESNMQQLLLDTSDPWKTVIWLKSILSSVYKLLLTINQFI
;
A
#
# COMPACT_ATOMS: atom_id res chain seq x y z
N MET A 1 -25.99 19.27 -0.42
CA MET A 1 -25.39 18.03 -0.95
C MET A 1 -24.94 17.19 0.23
N THR A 2 -25.40 15.95 0.33
CA THR A 2 -25.01 15.03 1.40
C THR A 2 -23.76 14.28 0.95
N VAL A 3 -22.79 14.10 1.83
CA VAL A 3 -21.58 13.30 1.58
C VAL A 3 -21.63 12.07 2.49
N ARG A 4 -21.44 10.88 1.91
CA ARG A 4 -21.30 9.62 2.65
C ARG A 4 -19.82 9.32 2.77
N VAL A 5 -19.37 8.89 3.96
CA VAL A 5 -17.99 8.47 4.18
C VAL A 5 -18.00 7.03 4.66
N VAL A 6 -17.34 6.15 3.92
CA VAL A 6 -17.19 4.73 4.25
C VAL A 6 -15.76 4.49 4.68
N ARG A 7 -15.58 3.79 5.80
CA ARG A 7 -14.27 3.38 6.29
C ARG A 7 -14.18 1.87 6.27
N TYR A 8 -13.14 1.32 5.65
CA TYR A 8 -12.95 -0.11 5.54
C TYR A 8 -11.49 -0.53 5.72
N ASN A 9 -11.24 -1.55 6.53
CA ASN A 9 -9.93 -2.18 6.67
C ASN A 9 -9.92 -3.45 5.81
N ILE A 10 -9.05 -3.51 4.79
CA ILE A 10 -9.01 -4.61 3.82
C ILE A 10 -8.17 -5.80 4.29
N LEU A 11 -7.58 -5.73 5.49
CA LEU A 11 -7.16 -6.86 6.33
C LEU A 11 -6.06 -7.75 5.74
N VAL A 12 -4.82 -7.27 5.56
CA VAL A 12 -3.82 -7.99 4.73
C VAL A 12 -3.29 -9.30 5.36
N LEU A 13 -3.55 -9.56 6.65
CA LEU A 13 -2.95 -10.68 7.38
C LEU A 13 -3.82 -11.96 7.48
N SER A 14 -3.15 -13.08 7.76
CA SER A 14 -3.73 -14.42 7.92
C SER A 14 -4.40 -14.60 9.29
N TYR A 15 -5.55 -15.29 9.32
CA TYR A 15 -6.29 -15.63 10.53
C TYR A 15 -6.24 -17.13 10.80
N ALA A 16 -5.66 -17.53 11.92
CA ALA A 16 -5.48 -18.94 12.29
C ALA A 16 -6.79 -19.75 12.37
N LYS A 17 -7.93 -19.09 12.59
CA LYS A 17 -9.25 -19.73 12.70
C LYS A 17 -10.03 -19.77 11.38
N CYS A 18 -9.56 -19.09 10.33
CA CYS A 18 -10.25 -19.03 9.06
C CYS A 18 -9.85 -20.23 8.18
N GLN A 19 -10.82 -20.81 7.46
CA GLN A 19 -10.49 -21.90 6.53
C GLN A 19 -9.59 -21.35 5.41
N PRO A 20 -8.46 -22.02 5.07
CA PRO A 20 -7.47 -21.48 4.14
C PRO A 20 -8.03 -21.07 2.77
N LYS A 21 -9.07 -21.75 2.28
CA LYS A 21 -9.73 -21.40 1.00
C LYS A 21 -10.34 -20.00 0.99
N PHE A 22 -10.80 -19.50 2.14
CA PHE A 22 -11.38 -18.16 2.27
C PHE A 22 -10.32 -17.08 2.52
N LEU A 23 -9.09 -17.49 2.86
CA LEU A 23 -7.94 -16.58 2.98
C LEU A 23 -7.24 -16.32 1.64
N LYS A 24 -7.58 -17.07 0.58
CA LYS A 24 -7.03 -16.87 -0.76
C LYS A 24 -7.31 -15.44 -1.24
N THR A 25 -6.29 -14.80 -1.80
CA THR A 25 -6.34 -13.40 -2.25
C THR A 25 -7.51 -13.13 -3.20
N ASP A 26 -7.70 -13.95 -4.22
CA ASP A 26 -8.77 -13.74 -5.23
C ASP A 26 -10.16 -13.83 -4.61
N HIS A 27 -10.39 -14.81 -3.73
CA HIS A 27 -11.67 -14.96 -3.05
C HIS A 27 -11.98 -13.73 -2.20
N ARG A 28 -10.99 -13.27 -1.43
CA ARG A 28 -11.13 -12.08 -0.59
C ARG A 28 -11.32 -10.82 -1.43
N TRP A 29 -10.56 -10.68 -2.51
CA TRP A 29 -10.67 -9.55 -3.42
C TRP A 29 -12.08 -9.45 -4.00
N ASN A 30 -12.68 -10.56 -4.45
CA ASN A 30 -14.05 -10.56 -4.96
C ASN A 30 -15.07 -10.07 -3.93
N LEU A 31 -14.93 -10.46 -2.66
CA LEU A 31 -15.79 -9.99 -1.58
C LEU A 31 -15.58 -8.50 -1.28
N ILE A 32 -14.31 -8.06 -1.19
CA ILE A 32 -13.95 -6.66 -0.95
C ILE A 32 -14.50 -5.79 -2.08
N ARG A 33 -14.22 -6.17 -3.34
CA ARG A 33 -14.71 -5.50 -4.54
C ARG A 33 -16.23 -5.37 -4.50
N SER A 34 -16.95 -6.48 -4.30
CA SER A 34 -18.41 -6.47 -4.26
C SER A 34 -18.96 -5.53 -3.19
N GLN A 35 -18.36 -5.50 -1.99
CA GLN A 35 -18.76 -4.58 -0.94
C GLN A 35 -18.50 -3.12 -1.32
N LEU A 36 -17.33 -2.80 -1.88
CA LEU A 36 -17.00 -1.44 -2.31
C LEU A 36 -17.93 -0.95 -3.43
N GLU A 37 -18.22 -1.80 -4.42
CA GLU A 37 -19.16 -1.50 -5.50
C GLU A 37 -20.57 -1.20 -4.95
N GLN A 38 -21.05 -1.96 -3.96
CA GLN A 38 -22.34 -1.69 -3.32
C GLN A 38 -22.38 -0.34 -2.61
N GLU A 39 -21.31 0.05 -1.91
CA GLU A 39 -21.22 1.34 -1.24
C GLU A 39 -21.24 2.51 -2.24
N ILE A 40 -20.54 2.37 -3.37
CA ILE A 40 -20.54 3.37 -4.45
C ILE A 40 -21.93 3.48 -5.09
N LEU A 41 -22.57 2.34 -5.39
CA LEU A 41 -23.89 2.29 -6.01
C LEU A 41 -24.99 2.89 -5.13
N HIS A 42 -24.88 2.72 -3.82
CA HIS A 42 -25.90 3.16 -2.88
C HIS A 42 -25.99 4.69 -2.79
N HIS A 43 -24.89 5.42 -3.02
CA HIS A 43 -24.85 6.87 -2.86
C HIS A 43 -23.75 7.50 -3.73
N GLU A 44 -24.14 8.38 -4.66
CA GLU A 44 -23.24 8.99 -5.66
C GLU A 44 -22.05 9.76 -5.06
N ASN A 45 -22.26 10.39 -3.89
CA ASN A 45 -21.28 11.24 -3.22
C ASN A 45 -20.60 10.50 -2.06
N THR A 46 -20.08 9.31 -2.35
CA THR A 46 -19.43 8.44 -1.36
C THR A 46 -17.92 8.59 -1.41
N ILE A 47 -17.29 8.90 -0.27
CA ILE A 47 -15.84 8.86 -0.09
C ILE A 47 -15.48 7.55 0.60
N ILE A 48 -14.49 6.83 0.07
CA ILE A 48 -14.08 5.53 0.61
C ILE A 48 -12.68 5.63 1.20
N CYS A 49 -12.55 5.36 2.50
CA CYS A 49 -11.30 5.38 3.25
C CYS A 49 -10.85 3.95 3.58
N LEU A 50 -9.77 3.50 2.94
CA LEU A 50 -9.19 2.16 3.09
C LEU A 50 -8.01 2.16 4.07
N GLN A 51 -7.95 1.14 4.94
CA GLN A 51 -6.79 0.83 5.79
C GLN A 51 -6.23 -0.55 5.48
N GLU A 52 -4.97 -0.76 5.86
CA GLU A 52 -4.19 -1.96 5.54
C GLU A 52 -4.13 -2.22 4.03
N LEU A 53 -3.92 -1.17 3.24
CA LEU A 53 -3.75 -1.30 1.81
C LEU A 53 -2.41 -1.98 1.49
N SER A 54 -2.40 -3.16 0.88
CA SER A 54 -1.14 -3.77 0.43
C SER A 54 -0.75 -3.29 -0.96
N LEU A 55 0.55 -3.31 -1.24
CA LEU A 55 1.06 -3.07 -2.60
C LEU A 55 0.49 -4.05 -3.63
N ILE A 56 0.12 -5.27 -3.19
CA ILE A 56 -0.44 -6.32 -4.05
C ILE A 56 -1.86 -5.94 -4.53
N LEU A 57 -2.69 -5.39 -3.64
CA LEU A 57 -4.08 -5.03 -3.97
C LEU A 57 -4.23 -3.66 -4.62
N LEU A 58 -3.20 -2.81 -4.54
CA LEU A 58 -3.26 -1.44 -5.06
C LEU A 58 -3.65 -1.36 -6.55
N PRO A 59 -3.06 -2.15 -7.48
CA PRO A 59 -3.43 -2.07 -8.90
C PRO A 59 -4.89 -2.44 -9.16
N GLU A 60 -5.41 -3.43 -8.44
CA GLU A 60 -6.81 -3.86 -8.54
C GLU A 60 -7.78 -2.78 -8.05
N LEU A 61 -7.40 -2.05 -6.99
CA LEU A 61 -8.16 -0.91 -6.47
C LEU A 61 -8.09 0.30 -7.40
N GLU A 62 -6.92 0.59 -7.98
CA GLU A 62 -6.79 1.64 -9.00
C GLU A 62 -7.68 1.34 -10.20
N LEU A 63 -7.67 0.10 -10.70
CA LEU A 63 -8.55 -0.34 -11.78
C LEU A 63 -10.02 -0.18 -11.40
N LEU A 64 -10.43 -0.67 -10.22
CA LEU A 64 -11.79 -0.56 -9.72
C LEU A 64 -12.24 0.90 -9.69
N PHE A 65 -11.51 1.78 -9.00
CA PHE A 65 -11.94 3.16 -8.81
C PHE A 65 -11.86 4.00 -10.07
N PHE A 66 -10.74 3.95 -10.79
CA PHE A 66 -10.51 4.83 -11.94
C PHE A 66 -11.33 4.39 -13.15
N ILE A 67 -11.27 3.11 -13.52
CA ILE A 67 -11.90 2.62 -14.75
C ILE A 67 -13.39 2.33 -14.56
N HIS A 68 -13.78 1.71 -13.45
CA HIS A 68 -15.17 1.25 -13.30
C HIS A 68 -16.11 2.29 -12.70
N TRP A 69 -15.61 3.19 -11.84
CA TRP A 69 -16.47 4.07 -11.04
C TRP A 69 -16.22 5.56 -11.21
N ASN A 70 -15.21 5.99 -11.97
CA ASN A 70 -14.82 7.39 -12.12
C ASN A 70 -14.47 8.06 -10.77
N TYR A 71 -13.60 7.39 -10.01
CA TYR A 71 -13.05 7.84 -8.74
C TYR A 71 -11.53 8.04 -8.89
N THR A 72 -10.98 8.97 -8.13
CA THR A 72 -9.52 9.08 -7.95
C THR A 72 -9.14 8.46 -6.62
N LEU A 73 -8.22 7.49 -6.65
CA LEU A 73 -7.65 6.86 -5.46
C LEU A 73 -6.35 7.56 -5.07
N PHE A 74 -6.33 8.18 -3.90
CA PHE A 74 -5.12 8.70 -3.27
C PHE A 74 -4.63 7.72 -2.22
N HIS A 75 -3.34 7.41 -2.19
CA HIS A 75 -2.83 6.42 -1.24
C HIS A 75 -1.44 6.78 -0.70
N ASN A 76 -1.11 6.23 0.46
CA ASN A 76 0.21 6.31 1.05
C ASN A 76 0.56 4.97 1.71
N LEU A 77 1.57 4.30 1.17
CA LEU A 77 2.08 3.05 1.71
C LEU A 77 3.17 3.35 2.75
N TYR A 78 3.05 2.74 3.92
CA TYR A 78 3.90 3.02 5.08
C TYR A 78 4.59 1.82 5.71
N GLY A 79 4.16 0.60 5.39
CA GLY A 79 4.83 -0.62 5.83
C GLY A 79 6.17 -0.83 5.10
N GLY A 80 7.08 -1.55 5.73
CA GLY A 80 8.25 -2.10 5.02
C GLY A 80 7.86 -3.29 4.14
N CYS A 81 8.81 -3.74 3.31
CA CYS A 81 8.61 -4.90 2.40
C CYS A 81 8.15 -6.17 3.15
N HIS A 82 8.58 -6.35 4.40
CA HIS A 82 8.21 -7.48 5.26
C HIS A 82 6.73 -7.54 5.64
N ASN A 83 6.00 -6.42 5.51
CA ASN A 83 4.55 -6.34 5.76
C ASN A 83 3.76 -6.14 4.45
N GLY A 84 4.36 -6.39 3.28
CA GLY A 84 3.69 -6.15 1.99
C GLY A 84 3.42 -4.68 1.69
N CYS A 85 4.20 -3.78 2.31
CA CYS A 85 4.06 -2.33 2.20
C CYS A 85 2.63 -1.84 2.51
N MET A 86 2.10 -2.21 3.68
CA MET A 86 0.76 -1.78 4.13
C MET A 86 0.61 -0.25 4.11
N GLY A 87 -0.60 0.23 3.85
CA GLY A 87 -0.87 1.63 3.70
C GLY A 87 -2.30 2.01 4.01
N ILE A 88 -2.64 3.22 3.58
CA ILE A 88 -4.00 3.75 3.56
C ILE A 88 -4.32 4.25 2.15
N GLY A 89 -5.61 4.27 1.83
CA GLY A 89 -6.14 4.84 0.60
C GLY A 89 -7.39 5.66 0.88
N ILE A 90 -7.65 6.68 0.06
CA ILE A 90 -8.87 7.48 0.05
C ILE A 90 -9.31 7.58 -1.40
N ALA A 91 -10.46 7.00 -1.74
CA ALA A 91 -11.07 7.15 -3.05
C ALA A 91 -12.16 8.22 -2.99
N ILE A 92 -12.09 9.17 -3.91
CA ILE A 92 -13.00 10.33 -4.01
C ILE A 92 -13.62 10.33 -5.41
N PRO A 93 -14.95 10.52 -5.56
CA PRO A 93 -15.58 10.61 -6.87
C PRO A 93 -15.06 11.84 -7.62
N VAL A 94 -14.87 11.74 -8.94
CA VAL A 94 -14.35 12.84 -9.77
C VAL A 94 -15.31 14.05 -9.81
N SER A 95 -16.57 13.89 -9.39
CA SER A 95 -17.51 14.99 -9.18
C SER A 95 -17.14 15.91 -8.01
N MET A 96 -16.24 15.50 -7.12
CA MET A 96 -15.71 16.31 -6.03
C MET A 96 -14.30 16.79 -6.35
N GLU A 97 -14.11 18.12 -6.27
CA GLU A 97 -12.79 18.72 -6.42
C GLU A 97 -11.97 18.56 -5.13
N LEU A 98 -10.78 17.96 -5.24
CA LEU A 98 -9.84 17.85 -4.13
C LEU A 98 -8.87 19.03 -4.15
N ASN A 99 -9.03 19.96 -3.21
CA ASN A 99 -8.15 21.14 -3.13
C ASN A 99 -6.77 20.83 -2.54
N SER A 100 -6.72 19.97 -1.51
CA SER A 100 -5.46 19.61 -0.84
C SER A 100 -5.57 18.27 -0.13
N LEU A 101 -4.45 17.56 -0.04
CA LEU A 101 -4.34 16.29 0.66
C LEU A 101 -3.11 16.31 1.56
N SER A 102 -3.32 16.05 2.85
CA SER A 102 -2.25 15.87 3.82
C SER A 102 -2.42 14.53 4.51
N ILE A 103 -1.45 13.65 4.36
CA ILE A 103 -1.44 12.33 4.97
C ILE A 103 -0.38 12.33 6.07
N ILE A 104 -0.84 12.34 7.32
CA ILE A 104 0.02 12.39 8.50
C ILE A 104 -0.13 11.08 9.27
N ARG A 105 1.00 10.44 9.60
CA ARG A 105 1.00 9.35 10.57
C ARG A 105 1.09 9.95 11.96
N ILE A 106 0.19 9.55 12.84
CA ILE A 106 0.19 10.02 14.23
C ILE A 106 1.56 9.74 14.89
N GLY A 107 2.18 8.60 14.59
CA GLY A 107 3.53 8.28 15.08
C GLY A 107 4.60 9.28 14.65
N ASP A 108 4.58 9.70 13.37
CA ASP A 108 5.56 10.66 12.84
C ASP A 108 5.34 12.06 13.47
N PHE A 109 4.07 12.45 13.65
CA PHE A 109 3.73 13.70 14.33
C PHE A 109 4.13 13.68 15.82
N ILE A 110 3.82 12.60 16.53
CA ILE A 110 4.24 12.44 17.93
C ILE A 110 5.77 12.47 18.02
N TYR A 111 6.48 11.82 17.09
CA TYR A 111 7.94 11.84 17.04
C TYR A 111 8.49 13.26 16.79
N SER A 112 7.86 14.04 15.91
CA SER A 112 8.33 15.39 15.58
C SER A 112 8.17 16.39 16.73
N ILE A 113 7.12 16.24 17.56
CA ILE A 113 6.91 17.08 18.75
C ILE A 113 7.68 16.57 19.98
N SER A 114 8.00 15.28 20.02
CA SER A 114 8.81 14.69 21.07
C SER A 114 10.26 15.02 20.78
N LYS A 115 10.85 16.02 21.46
CA LYS A 115 12.32 16.20 21.44
C LYS A 115 12.95 14.84 21.74
N PRO A 116 13.67 14.20 20.80
CA PRO A 116 14.30 12.94 21.11
C PRO A 116 15.21 13.19 22.30
N ARG A 117 14.98 12.49 23.42
CA ARG A 117 16.01 12.39 24.47
C ARG A 117 17.26 11.96 23.73
N GLU A 118 18.33 12.74 23.82
CA GLU A 118 19.63 12.43 23.24
C GLU A 118 19.97 10.98 23.60
N LYS A 119 19.73 10.07 22.66
CA LYS A 119 20.24 8.72 22.78
C LYS A 119 21.68 8.84 22.37
N HIS A 120 22.60 8.62 23.32
CA HIS A 120 23.98 8.32 23.01
C HIS A 120 24.01 7.32 21.87
N THR A 121 24.42 7.79 20.70
CA THR A 121 24.51 7.02 19.47
C THR A 121 25.62 6.01 19.62
N ASN A 122 25.29 4.79 20.05
CA ASN A 122 25.98 3.63 19.50
C ASN A 122 25.41 3.43 18.11
N ILE A 123 26.23 3.78 17.11
CA ILE A 123 25.98 3.63 15.68
C ILE A 123 25.61 2.15 15.42
N LEU A 124 24.32 1.86 15.39
CA LEU A 124 23.79 0.70 14.69
C LEU A 124 23.41 1.20 13.31
N THR A 125 24.40 1.15 12.43
CA THR A 125 24.23 1.16 10.99
C THR A 125 23.12 0.17 10.65
N LEU A 126 21.94 0.68 10.27
CA LEU A 126 20.96 -0.09 9.52
C LEU A 126 21.59 -0.34 8.13
N LYS A 127 22.50 -1.31 8.08
CA LYS A 127 22.82 -1.98 6.84
C LYS A 127 21.52 -2.67 6.42
N CYS A 128 20.94 -2.23 5.31
CA CYS A 128 20.17 -3.15 4.49
C CYS A 128 21.16 -4.20 3.99
N ASP A 129 21.41 -5.22 4.81
CA ASP A 129 22.09 -6.43 4.35
C ASP A 129 21.10 -7.12 3.41
N LEU A 130 21.12 -6.71 2.14
CA LEU A 130 20.79 -7.57 1.01
C LEU A 130 21.86 -8.66 1.00
N ASN A 131 21.71 -9.61 1.92
CA ASN A 131 22.56 -10.78 1.98
C ASN A 131 22.37 -11.56 0.67
N GLU A 132 23.44 -11.76 -0.09
CA GLU A 132 23.44 -12.52 -1.36
C GLU A 132 22.84 -13.93 -1.20
N SER A 133 22.83 -14.47 0.02
CA SER A 133 22.18 -15.73 0.36
C SER A 133 20.65 -15.70 0.20
N ASN A 134 19.98 -14.59 0.50
CA ASN A 134 18.54 -14.42 0.27
C ASN A 134 18.22 -14.23 -1.22
N MET A 135 19.18 -13.74 -2.01
CA MET A 135 19.05 -13.60 -3.46
C MET A 135 19.07 -14.96 -4.18
N GLN A 136 19.94 -15.89 -3.75
CA GLN A 136 20.00 -17.23 -4.33
C GLN A 136 18.75 -18.06 -4.01
N GLN A 137 18.15 -17.87 -2.83
CA GLN A 137 16.93 -18.60 -2.44
C GLN A 137 15.68 -18.11 -3.18
N LEU A 138 15.64 -16.84 -3.61
CA LEU A 138 14.57 -16.31 -4.46
C LEU A 138 14.66 -16.80 -5.91
N LEU A 139 15.86 -17.17 -6.38
CA LEU A 139 16.11 -17.70 -7.73
C LEU A 139 15.75 -19.18 -7.89
N LEU A 140 15.58 -19.92 -6.78
CA LEU A 140 15.33 -21.36 -6.78
C LEU A 140 13.84 -21.76 -6.81
N ASP A 141 12.92 -20.80 -6.72
CA ASP A 141 11.47 -21.07 -6.77
C ASP A 141 10.83 -20.33 -7.95
N THR A 142 11.19 -20.78 -9.17
CA THR A 142 10.72 -20.25 -10.46
C THR A 142 9.30 -20.71 -10.83
N SER A 143 8.59 -21.37 -9.91
CA SER A 143 7.22 -21.86 -10.15
C SER A 143 6.15 -20.77 -10.02
N ASP A 144 6.47 -19.65 -9.37
CA ASP A 144 5.56 -18.53 -9.14
C ASP A 144 5.94 -17.32 -10.01
N PRO A 145 5.23 -17.05 -11.13
CA PRO A 145 5.52 -15.92 -12.02
C PRO A 145 5.41 -14.57 -11.30
N TRP A 146 4.71 -14.50 -10.16
CA TRP A 146 4.54 -13.27 -9.39
C TRP A 146 5.79 -12.89 -8.59
N LYS A 147 6.61 -13.87 -8.17
CA LYS A 147 7.91 -13.60 -7.53
C LYS A 147 8.88 -12.93 -8.51
N THR A 148 8.85 -13.35 -9.78
CA THR A 148 9.65 -12.75 -10.86
C THR A 148 9.24 -11.30 -11.13
N VAL A 149 7.94 -10.99 -11.09
CA VAL A 149 7.43 -9.62 -11.27
C VAL A 149 7.83 -8.72 -10.10
N ILE A 150 7.76 -9.21 -8.86
CA ILE A 150 8.21 -8.47 -7.67
C ILE A 150 9.72 -8.20 -7.75
N TRP A 151 10.51 -9.17 -8.21
CA TRP A 151 11.96 -9.02 -8.41
C TRP A 151 12.29 -7.96 -9.48
N LEU A 152 11.67 -8.03 -10.66
CA LEU A 152 11.85 -7.04 -11.73
C LEU A 152 11.49 -5.63 -11.26
N LYS A 153 10.40 -5.48 -10.51
CA LYS A 153 9.98 -4.18 -9.95
C LYS A 153 10.94 -3.66 -8.88
N SER A 154 11.53 -4.53 -8.06
CA SER A 154 12.55 -4.15 -7.07
C SER A 154 13.84 -3.65 -7.73
N ILE A 155 14.26 -4.28 -8.84
CA ILE A 155 15.40 -3.84 -9.63
C ILE A 155 15.11 -2.49 -10.28
N LEU A 156 13.96 -2.35 -10.94
CA LEU A 156 13.56 -1.10 -11.60
C LEU A 156 13.46 0.06 -10.60
N SER A 157 12.94 -0.18 -9.39
CA SER A 157 12.89 0.85 -8.33
C SER A 157 14.29 1.27 -7.86
N SER A 158 15.22 0.32 -7.73
CA SER A 158 16.61 0.61 -7.33
C SER A 158 17.36 1.38 -8.42
N VAL A 159 17.17 1.01 -9.69
CA VAL A 159 17.75 1.71 -10.84
C VAL A 159 17.18 3.13 -10.96
N TYR A 160 15.87 3.30 -10.77
CA TYR A 160 15.23 4.62 -10.80
C TYR A 160 15.74 5.55 -9.70
N LYS A 161 15.93 5.03 -8.47
CA LYS A 161 16.55 5.79 -7.36
C LYS A 161 18.00 6.17 -7.66
N LEU A 162 18.77 5.27 -8.26
CA LEU A 162 20.15 5.56 -8.66
C LEU A 162 20.20 6.68 -9.72
N LEU A 163 19.32 6.61 -10.73
CA LEU A 163 19.21 7.63 -11.78
C LEU A 163 18.77 8.99 -11.24
N LEU A 164 17.81 9.03 -10.29
CA LEU A 164 17.42 10.25 -9.61
C LEU A 164 18.55 10.84 -8.78
N THR A 165 19.38 10.00 -8.16
CA THR A 165 20.54 10.45 -7.38
C THR A 165 21.60 11.05 -8.31
N ILE A 166 21.88 10.42 -9.46
CA ILE A 166 22.85 10.93 -10.44
C ILE A 166 22.41 12.27 -11.04
N ASN A 167 21.11 12.44 -11.33
CA ASN A 167 20.56 13.69 -11.87
C ASN A 167 20.52 14.85 -10.88
N GLN A 168 20.79 14.63 -9.59
CA GLN A 168 20.95 15.72 -8.61
C GLN A 168 22.38 16.24 -8.49
N PHE A 169 23.34 15.59 -9.15
CA PHE A 169 24.77 15.96 -9.14
C PHE A 169 25.29 16.50 -10.49
N ILE A 170 24.39 16.72 -11.47
CA ILE A 170 24.67 17.39 -12.75
C ILE A 170 23.89 18.71 -12.78
#